data_AF-A0A822XSW8-F1
#
_entry.id   AF-A0A822XSW8-F1
#
_cell.length_a   1.000
_cell.length_b   1.000
_cell.length_c   1.000
_cell.angle_alpha   90.00
_cell.angle_beta   90.00
_cell.angle_gamma   90.00
#
_symmetry.space_group_name_H-M   'P 1'
#
loop_
_entity.id
_entity.type
_entity.pdbx_description
1 polymer ?
#
loop_
_entity_poly.entity_id
_entity_poly.type
_entity_poly.pdbx_seq_one_letter_code
_entity_poly.pdbx_strand_id
1 'polypeptide(L)' 'MIGSLRMVGRNPIVNEVREMPIVGGTRVFRFARGYCLAKKHSMVGFDVVIGYNGVLIFVFHILFGSPGLV' A
#
# COMPACT_ATOMS: atom_id res chain seq x y z
N MET A 1 -2.89 -3.63 18.22
CA MET A 1 -2.72 -3.58 16.75
C MET A 1 -3.52 -2.39 16.19
N ILE A 2 -2.84 -1.39 15.63
CA ILE A 2 -3.42 -0.12 15.16
C ILE A 2 -4.16 -0.20 13.81
N GLY A 3 -3.87 -1.20 12.99
CA GLY A 3 -4.49 -1.46 11.68
C GLY A 3 -3.63 -2.41 10.85
N SER A 4 -4.06 -2.69 9.61
CA SER A 4 -3.28 -3.46 8.64
C SER A 4 -3.41 -2.88 7.24
N LEU A 5 -2.36 -3.01 6.43
CA LEU A 5 -2.36 -2.71 5.01
C LEU A 5 -2.35 -4.01 4.20
N ARG A 6 -2.98 -4.01 3.03
CA ARG A 6 -3.01 -5.13 2.11
C ARG A 6 -2.29 -4.72 0.82
N MET A 7 -1.31 -5.53 0.45
CA MET A 7 -0.53 -5.36 -0.76
C MET A 7 -0.69 -6.62 -1.60
N VAL A 8 -1.11 -6.46 -2.85
CA VAL A 8 -1.32 -7.58 -3.78
C VAL A 8 -0.77 -7.15 -5.13
N GLY A 9 0.34 -7.75 -5.54
CA GLY A 9 0.98 -7.40 -6.80
C GLY A 9 2.06 -8.41 -7.17
N ARG A 10 2.58 -8.27 -8.39
CA ARG A 10 3.71 -9.08 -8.85
C ARG A 10 4.95 -8.76 -8.01
N ASN A 11 5.62 -9.80 -7.56
CA ASN A 11 6.84 -9.71 -6.75
C ASN A 11 8.00 -10.43 -7.48
N PRO A 12 8.53 -9.87 -8.58
CA PRO A 12 9.70 -10.44 -9.24
C PRO A 12 10.94 -10.25 -8.35
N ILE A 13 11.36 -11.31 -7.66
CA ILE A 13 12.49 -11.31 -6.69
C ILE A 13 13.84 -11.00 -7.38
N VAL A 14 13.88 -11.14 -8.71
CA VAL A 14 15.03 -10.79 -9.55
C VAL A 14 15.29 -9.28 -9.62
N ASN A 15 14.27 -8.44 -9.40
CA ASN A 15 14.43 -6.98 -9.47
C ASN A 15 14.94 -6.41 -8.14
N GLU A 16 15.88 -5.46 -8.20
CA GLU A 16 16.45 -4.81 -7.01
C GLU A 16 15.41 -3.95 -6.27
N VAL A 17 14.64 -3.16 -7.01
CA VAL A 17 13.53 -2.33 -6.50
C VAL A 17 12.26 -2.73 -7.24
N ARG A 18 11.17 -2.91 -6.49
CA ARG A 18 9.88 -3.29 -7.07
C ARG A 18 8.74 -2.54 -6.41
N GLU A 19 7.81 -2.07 -7.23
CA GLU A 19 6.60 -1.44 -6.77
C GLU A 19 5.50 -2.47 -6.51
N MET A 20 4.88 -2.38 -5.34
CA MET A 20 3.73 -3.19 -4.96
C MET A 20 2.56 -2.27 -4.61
N PRO A 21 1.41 -2.44 -5.27
CA PRO A 21 0.25 -1.60 -5.02
C PRO A 21 -0.40 -1.94 -3.67
N ILE A 22 -0.82 -0.90 -2.97
CA ILE A 22 -1.60 -0.97 -1.74
C ILE A 22 -3.07 -0.92 -2.15
N VAL A 23 -3.74 -2.06 -2.02
CA VAL A 23 -5.14 -2.24 -2.46
C VAL A 23 -6.16 -1.83 -1.40
N GLY A 24 -5.73 -1.70 -0.14
CA GLY A 24 -6.59 -1.28 0.96
C GLY A 24 -5.96 -1.48 2.32
N GLY A 25 -6.72 -1.18 3.37
CA GLY A 25 -6.30 -1.39 4.75
C GLY A 25 -7.47 -1.41 5.73
N THR A 26 -7.16 -1.76 6.98
CA THR A 26 -8.11 -1.83 8.09
C THR A 26 -7.82 -0.75 9.14
N ARG A 27 -8.86 -0.36 9.90
CA ARG A 27 -8.79 0.65 10.97
C ARG A 27 -8.24 2.00 10.51
N VAL A 28 -7.10 2.44 11.03
CA VAL A 28 -6.47 3.73 10.68
C VAL A 28 -6.09 3.80 9.21
N PHE A 29 -5.92 2.66 8.54
CA PHE A 29 -5.65 2.55 7.11
C PHE A 29 -6.90 2.26 6.28
N ARG A 30 -8.10 2.46 6.84
CA ARG A 30 -9.36 2.28 6.08
C ARG A 30 -9.38 3.28 4.92
N PHE A 31 -9.68 2.77 3.73
CA PHE A 31 -9.65 3.51 2.45
C PHE A 31 -8.26 4.00 1.98
N ALA A 32 -7.17 3.53 2.60
CA ALA A 32 -5.83 3.83 2.12
C ALA A 32 -5.58 3.16 0.75
N ARG A 33 -5.17 3.95 -0.23
CA ARG A 33 -4.63 3.53 -1.54
C ARG A 33 -3.17 3.94 -1.61
N GLY A 34 -2.39 3.39 -2.53
CA GLY A 34 -1.02 3.86 -2.75
C GLY A 34 -0.12 2.77 -3.31
N TYR A 35 1.18 2.94 -3.11
CA TYR A 35 2.19 2.00 -3.54
C TYR A 35 3.32 1.92 -2.52
N CYS A 36 4.01 0.79 -2.51
CA CYS A 36 5.19 0.59 -1.68
C CYS A 36 6.29 -0.07 -2.51
N LEU A 37 7.48 0.51 -2.41
CA LEU A 37 8.70 0.05 -3.02
C LEU A 37 9.39 -0.92 -2.07
N ALA A 38 9.55 -2.16 -2.53
CA ALA A 38 10.34 -3.16 -1.85
C ALA A 38 11.74 -3.25 -2.47
N LYS A 39 12.76 -2.91 -1.69
CA LYS A 39 14.16 -2.96 -2.10
C LYS A 39 14.85 -4.17 -1.47
N LYS A 40 15.48 -5.00 -2.29
CA LYS A 40 16.31 -6.11 -1.81
C LYS A 40 17.66 -5.57 -1.33
N HIS A 41 18.00 -5.79 -0.06
CA HIS A 41 19.27 -5.31 0.52
C HIS A 41 20.36 -6.38 0.50
N SER A 42 20.02 -7.61 0.87
CA SER A 42 20.96 -8.73 0.89
C SER A 42 20.22 -10.04 0.62
N MET A 43 20.91 -10.97 -0.01
CA MET A 43 20.45 -12.33 -0.23
C MET A 43 21.57 -13.28 0.19
N VAL A 44 21.30 -14.14 1.18
CA VAL A 44 22.23 -15.17 1.65
C VAL A 44 21.55 -16.52 1.46
N GLY A 45 21.91 -17.22 0.38
CA GLY A 45 21.23 -18.45 -0.02
C GLY A 45 19.76 -18.19 -0.37
N PHE A 46 18.85 -18.83 0.38
CA PHE A 46 17.40 -18.64 0.23
C PHE A 46 16.83 -17.54 1.13
N ASP A 47 17.66 -16.92 1.97
CA ASP A 47 17.23 -15.89 2.90
C ASP A 47 17.44 -14.49 2.30
N VAL A 48 16.44 -13.63 2.39
CA VAL A 48 16.44 -12.32 1.71
C VAL A 48 15.92 -11.24 2.63
N VAL A 49 16.75 -10.22 2.85
CA VAL A 49 16.38 -9.02 3.60
C VAL A 49 15.84 -7.97 2.63
N ILE A 50 14.61 -7.53 2.89
CA ILE A 50 13.87 -6.60 2.03
C ILE A 50 13.44 -5.39 2.85
N GLY A 51 13.84 -4.20 2.42
CA GLY A 51 13.35 -2.93 2.94
C GLY A 51 12.08 -2.50 2.21
N TYR A 52 11.12 -1.95 2.94
CA TYR A 52 9.85 -1.46 2.40
C TYR A 52 9.75 0.05 2.64
N ASN A 53 9.59 0.83 1.57
CA ASN A 53 9.34 2.27 1.64
C ASN A 53 8.14 2.60 0.73
N GLY A 54 7.13 3.30 1.23
CA GLY A 54 5.90 3.51 0.46
C GLY A 54 5.18 4.80 0.79
N VAL A 55 4.31 5.20 -0.14
CA VAL A 55 3.45 6.38 -0.02
C VAL A 55 2.01 5.92 0.06
N LEU A 56 1.28 6.47 1.03
CA LEU A 56 -0.15 6.27 1.22
C LEU A 56 -0.91 7.51 0.76
N ILE A 57 -1.98 7.27 0.01
CA ILE A 57 -2.94 8.27 -0.44
C ILE A 57 -4.29 7.91 0.19
N PHE A 58 -4.87 8.86 0.92
CA PHE A 58 -6.21 8.74 1.47
C PHE A 58 -7.18 9.54 0.60
N VAL A 59 -8.19 8.87 0.05
CA VAL A 59 -9.25 9.53 -0.73
C VAL A 59 -10.52 9.54 0.10
N PHE A 60 -10.98 10.74 0.45
CA PHE A 60 -12.27 10.96 1.10
C PHE A 60 -13.24 11.50 0.04
N HIS A 61 -14.24 10.71 -0.34
CA HIS A 61 -15.35 11.22 -1.14
C HIS A 61 -16.33 11.92 -0.20
N ILE A 62 -16.46 13.25 -0.33
CA ILE A 62 -17.53 14.01 0.32
C ILE A 62 -18.66 14.13 -0.70
N LEU A 63 -19.80 13.48 -0.42
CA LEU A 63 -21.02 13.69 -1.20
C LEU A 63 -21.67 14.98 -0.69
N PHE A 64 -21.60 16.05 -1.47
CA PHE A 64 -22.45 17.21 -1.25
C PHE A 64 -23.87 16.83 -1.67
N GLY A 65 -24.75 16.60 -0.70
CA GLY A 65 -26.19 16.54 -0.95
C GLY A 65 -26.63 17.88 -1.52
N SER A 66 -27.35 17.86 -2.65
CA SER A 66 -27.94 19.08 -3.23
C SER A 66 -28.78 19.80 -2.15
N PRO A 67 -28.45 21.06 -1.80
CA PRO A 67 -29.29 21.83 -0.90
C PRO A 67 -30.47 22.35 -1.71
N GLY A 68 -31.60 21.65 -1.63
CA GLY A 68 -32.90 22.19 -1.99
C GLY A 68 -33.61 21.46 -3.12
N LEU A 69 -34.50 20.55 -2.73
CA LEU A 69 -35.80 20.29 -3.36
C LEU A 69 -36.67 19.57 -2.30
N VAL A 70 -37.11 20.32 -1.29
CA VAL A 70 -38.30 20.01 -0.46
C VAL A 70 -39.07 21.31 -0.29
#